data_AF-A0A329XDC0-F1
#
_entry.id   AF-A0A329XDC0-F1
#
_cell.length_a   1.000
_cell.length_b   1.000
_cell.length_c   1.000
_cell.angle_alpha   90.00
_cell.angle_beta   90.00
_cell.angle_gamma   90.00
#
_symmetry.space_group_name_H-M   'P 1'
#
loop_
_entity.id
_entity.type
_entity.pdbx_description
1 polymer ?
#
loop_
_entity_poly.entity_id
_entity_poly.type
_entity_poly.pdbx_seq_one_letter_code
_entity_poly.pdbx_strand_id
1 'polypeptide(L)'
;MQSDLAFLTKKLAFFVLYALILAMVIGLLFIDVIYLQNAVKENSLTEIAQESILFVISAVFLLEAKKNSQLRPALVLISGFFACLLIRELDAIFDEIFHGAWAWIAIPLALICIFYSAYKGRDTLAGLVHFTRHQSYSMMVAGILCVLVFSRLFGMGELWKGLMLEHFDRTAKNMVEEGCELLGYCLCLISTFWYLPDAIKFRK
;
A
#
# COMPACT_ATOMS: atom_id res chain seq x y z
N MET A 1 15.10 -13.72 -32.70
CA MET A 1 16.31 -13.09 -32.12
C MET A 1 16.16 -11.59 -31.87
N GLN A 2 16.01 -10.71 -32.87
CA GLN A 2 15.88 -9.26 -32.61
C GLN A 2 14.60 -8.89 -31.83
N SER A 3 13.48 -9.57 -32.09
CA SER A 3 12.23 -9.45 -31.34
C SER A 3 12.38 -9.86 -29.87
N ASP A 4 13.09 -10.95 -29.63
CA ASP A 4 13.26 -11.54 -28.30
C ASP A 4 14.22 -10.70 -27.46
N LEU A 5 15.27 -10.17 -28.10
CA LEU A 5 16.19 -9.22 -27.49
C LEU A 5 15.47 -7.93 -27.10
N ALA A 6 14.66 -7.36 -28.00
CA ALA A 6 13.88 -6.16 -27.70
C ALA A 6 12.89 -6.37 -26.54
N PHE A 7 12.25 -7.55 -26.48
CA PHE A 7 11.39 -7.93 -25.36
C PHE A 7 12.17 -7.99 -24.04
N LEU A 8 13.34 -8.64 -24.03
CA LEU A 8 14.17 -8.77 -22.84
C LEU A 8 14.69 -7.40 -22.37
N THR A 9 15.15 -6.55 -23.30
CA THR A 9 15.60 -5.18 -22.97
C THR A 9 14.48 -4.36 -22.35
N LYS A 10 13.23 -4.50 -22.83
CA LYS A 10 12.07 -3.84 -22.24
C LYS A 10 11.81 -4.32 -20.81
N LYS A 11 11.91 -5.63 -20.56
CA LYS A 11 11.76 -6.20 -19.20
C LYS A 11 12.88 -5.75 -18.27
N LEU A 12 14.11 -5.69 -18.76
CA LEU A 12 15.25 -5.15 -18.01
C LEU A 12 15.05 -3.67 -17.67
N ALA A 13 14.57 -2.87 -18.62
CA ALA A 13 14.28 -1.46 -18.37
C ALA A 13 13.21 -1.28 -17.28
N PHE A 14 12.14 -2.10 -17.29
CA PHE A 14 11.15 -2.10 -16.21
C PHE A 14 11.77 -2.51 -14.86
N PHE A 15 12.63 -3.52 -14.85
CA PHE A 15 13.34 -3.92 -13.63
C PHE A 15 14.18 -2.77 -13.06
N VAL A 16 14.98 -2.10 -13.90
CA VAL A 16 15.80 -0.95 -13.49
C VAL A 16 14.90 0.18 -12.98
N LEU A 17 13.79 0.47 -13.66
CA LEU A 17 12.84 1.48 -13.20
C LEU A 17 12.26 1.14 -11.82
N TYR A 18 11.85 -0.11 -11.59
CA TYR A 18 11.34 -0.53 -10.28
C TYR A 18 12.43 -0.47 -9.20
N ALA A 19 13.66 -0.87 -9.52
CA ALA A 19 14.78 -0.75 -8.60
C ALA A 19 15.07 0.71 -8.23
N LEU A 20 14.99 1.64 -9.19
CA LEU A 20 15.17 3.08 -8.95
C LEU A 20 14.04 3.66 -8.09
N ILE A 21 12.78 3.27 -8.33
CA ILE A 21 11.65 3.69 -7.50
C ILE A 21 11.85 3.20 -6.06
N LEU A 22 12.21 1.92 -5.88
CA LEU A 22 12.47 1.37 -4.55
C LEU A 22 13.65 2.06 -3.87
N ALA A 23 14.75 2.31 -4.59
CA ALA A 23 15.90 3.01 -4.05
C ALA A 23 15.56 4.45 -3.62
N MET A 24 14.76 5.16 -4.42
CA MET A 24 14.29 6.51 -4.09
C MET A 24 13.43 6.51 -2.81
N VAL A 25 12.48 5.58 -2.74
CA VAL A 25 11.55 5.46 -1.61
C VAL A 25 12.29 5.09 -0.34
N ILE A 26 13.15 4.07 -0.37
CA ILE A 26 13.98 3.71 0.78
C ILE A 26 14.97 4.84 1.12
N GLY A 27 15.42 5.60 0.12
CA GLY A 27 16.22 6.80 0.32
C GLY A 27 15.55 7.84 1.22
N LEU A 28 14.22 7.98 1.21
CA LEU A 28 13.49 8.87 2.12
C LEU A 28 13.69 8.47 3.58
N LEU A 29 13.63 7.17 3.86
CA LEU A 29 13.88 6.62 5.20
C LEU A 29 15.33 6.85 5.64
N PHE A 30 16.31 6.71 4.74
CA PHE A 30 17.70 7.06 5.05
C PHE A 30 17.87 8.55 5.37
N ILE A 31 17.16 9.43 4.67
CA ILE A 31 17.17 10.87 4.94
C ILE A 31 16.57 11.17 6.32
N ASP A 32 15.43 10.55 6.66
CA ASP A 32 14.78 10.71 7.95
C ASP A 32 15.69 10.30 9.13
N VAL A 33 16.40 9.18 8.98
CA VAL A 33 17.25 8.63 10.04
C VAL A 33 18.59 9.34 10.15
N ILE A 34 19.30 9.54 9.03
CA ILE A 34 20.68 10.04 9.05
C ILE A 34 20.73 11.56 9.18
N TYR A 35 19.86 12.26 8.44
CA TYR A 35 19.96 13.72 8.30
C TYR A 35 19.00 14.46 9.22
N LEU A 36 17.77 13.99 9.33
CA LEU A 36 16.77 14.65 10.17
C LEU A 36 16.89 14.26 11.64
N GLN A 37 17.69 13.23 11.97
CA GLN A 37 17.83 12.61 13.31
C GLN A 37 16.48 12.38 14.00
N ASN A 38 15.42 12.22 13.20
CA ASN A 38 14.06 12.37 13.69
C ASN A 38 13.43 11.03 14.05
N ALA A 39 14.28 10.01 14.30
CA ALA A 39 13.96 8.69 14.86
C ALA A 39 12.65 8.04 14.35
N VAL A 40 12.24 8.35 13.12
CA VAL A 40 10.92 8.02 12.57
C VAL A 40 9.79 8.36 13.56
N LYS A 41 9.71 9.64 13.92
CA LYS A 41 8.56 10.23 14.63
C LYS A 41 7.41 10.50 13.66
N GLU A 42 6.21 10.64 14.25
CA GLU A 42 4.85 10.90 13.71
C GLU A 42 4.67 12.00 12.64
N ASN A 43 5.75 12.63 12.17
CA ASN A 43 5.72 13.55 11.05
C ASN A 43 7.01 13.42 10.21
N SER A 44 7.35 12.19 9.85
CA SER A 44 8.53 11.85 9.05
C SER A 44 8.22 11.92 7.54
N LEU A 45 9.25 12.08 6.70
CA LEU A 45 9.06 12.01 5.25
C LEU A 45 8.55 10.63 4.82
N THR A 46 8.92 9.60 5.59
CA THR A 46 8.47 8.22 5.41
C THR A 46 6.95 8.09 5.59
N GLU A 47 6.37 8.60 6.67
CA GLU A 47 4.91 8.56 6.89
C GLU A 47 4.17 9.36 5.80
N ILE A 48 4.63 10.58 5.50
CA ILE A 48 4.01 11.39 4.42
C ILE A 48 4.04 10.64 3.09
N ALA A 49 5.12 9.92 2.78
CA ALA A 49 5.21 9.10 1.58
C ALA A 49 4.23 7.92 1.62
N GLN A 50 4.14 7.19 2.74
CA GLN A 50 3.20 6.08 2.92
C GLN A 50 1.73 6.56 2.75
N GLU A 51 1.35 7.65 3.43
CA GLU A 51 0.04 8.28 3.33
C GLU A 51 -0.27 8.71 1.90
N SER A 52 0.69 9.39 1.26
CA SER A 52 0.54 9.83 -0.14
C SER A 52 0.33 8.66 -1.08
N ILE A 53 1.07 7.57 -0.90
CA ILE A 53 0.93 6.34 -1.69
C ILE A 53 -0.47 5.75 -1.50
N LEU A 54 -0.91 5.57 -0.26
CA LEU A 54 -2.22 5.03 0.08
C LEU A 54 -3.36 5.90 -0.48
N PHE A 55 -3.24 7.22 -0.37
CA PHE A 55 -4.16 8.17 -0.97
C PHE A 55 -4.24 8.02 -2.49
N VAL A 56 -3.10 7.95 -3.17
CA VAL A 56 -3.05 7.76 -4.63
C VAL A 56 -3.70 6.43 -5.04
N ILE A 57 -3.37 5.32 -4.37
CA ILE A 57 -3.97 4.02 -4.66
C ILE A 57 -5.49 4.08 -4.51
N SER A 58 -5.96 4.58 -3.37
CA SER A 58 -7.39 4.67 -3.08
C SER A 58 -8.11 5.58 -4.08
N ALA A 59 -7.56 6.75 -4.38
CA ALA A 59 -8.13 7.71 -5.31
C ALA A 59 -8.20 7.16 -6.74
N VAL A 60 -7.13 6.50 -7.22
CA VAL A 60 -7.09 5.90 -8.57
C VAL A 60 -8.18 4.84 -8.71
N PHE A 61 -8.31 3.93 -7.74
CA PHE A 61 -9.36 2.90 -7.77
C PHE A 61 -10.76 3.51 -7.67
N LEU A 62 -10.97 4.54 -6.85
CA LEU A 62 -12.26 5.21 -6.73
C LEU A 62 -12.65 5.94 -8.01
N LEU A 63 -11.71 6.65 -8.63
CA LEU A 63 -11.92 7.35 -9.91
C LEU A 63 -12.22 6.35 -11.03
N GLU A 64 -11.54 5.21 -11.05
CA GLU A 64 -11.83 4.15 -12.01
C GLU A 64 -13.19 3.51 -11.74
N ALA A 65 -13.57 3.30 -10.48
CA ALA A 65 -14.89 2.80 -10.12
C ALA A 65 -16.03 3.72 -10.58
N LYS A 66 -15.82 5.04 -10.54
CA LYS A 66 -16.79 6.01 -11.07
C LYS A 66 -16.97 5.86 -12.57
N LYS A 67 -15.87 5.66 -13.31
CA LYS A 67 -15.86 5.58 -14.79
C LYS A 67 -16.26 4.20 -15.32
N ASN A 68 -15.96 3.13 -14.61
CA ASN A 68 -16.17 1.75 -15.06
C ASN A 68 -17.33 1.10 -14.30
N SER A 69 -18.54 1.19 -14.86
CA SER A 69 -19.76 0.62 -14.26
C SER A 69 -19.71 -0.90 -14.08
N GLN A 70 -18.93 -1.61 -14.89
CA GLN A 70 -18.83 -3.08 -14.85
C GLN A 70 -18.00 -3.58 -13.68
N LEU A 71 -16.86 -2.93 -13.42
CA LEU A 71 -15.95 -3.31 -12.34
C LEU A 71 -16.19 -2.52 -11.04
N ARG A 72 -17.11 -1.54 -11.06
CA ARG A 72 -17.35 -0.59 -9.97
C ARG A 72 -17.44 -1.22 -8.59
N PRO A 73 -18.25 -2.27 -8.33
CA PRO A 73 -18.38 -2.84 -6.99
C PRO A 73 -17.09 -3.44 -6.44
N ALA A 74 -16.26 -4.04 -7.30
CA ALA A 74 -14.96 -4.58 -6.90
C ALA A 74 -13.94 -3.45 -6.67
N LEU A 75 -13.91 -2.43 -7.54
CA LEU A 75 -12.99 -1.31 -7.41
C LEU A 75 -13.30 -0.43 -6.19
N VAL A 76 -14.58 -0.27 -5.82
CA VAL A 76 -15.01 0.39 -4.57
C VAL A 76 -14.53 -0.39 -3.35
N LEU A 77 -14.57 -1.72 -3.39
CA LEU A 77 -14.07 -2.54 -2.28
C LEU A 77 -12.56 -2.39 -2.11
N ILE A 78 -11.80 -2.46 -3.20
CA ILE A 78 -10.34 -2.29 -3.19
C ILE A 78 -9.97 -0.87 -2.73
N SER A 79 -10.62 0.15 -3.27
CA SER A 79 -10.44 1.55 -2.85
C SER A 79 -10.75 1.73 -1.36
N GLY A 80 -11.88 1.19 -0.88
CA GLY A 80 -12.28 1.24 0.52
C GLY A 80 -11.27 0.59 1.45
N PHE A 81 -10.72 -0.55 1.07
CA PHE A 81 -9.65 -1.22 1.81
C PHE A 81 -8.42 -0.31 1.99
N PHE A 82 -7.89 0.26 0.91
CA PHE A 82 -6.75 1.17 1.00
C PHE A 82 -7.07 2.49 1.69
N ALA A 83 -8.31 2.98 1.57
CA ALA A 83 -8.78 4.13 2.34
C ALA A 83 -8.81 3.86 3.85
N CYS A 84 -9.18 2.65 4.26
CA CYS A 84 -9.12 2.26 5.68
C CYS A 84 -7.68 2.19 6.19
N LEU A 85 -6.74 1.69 5.37
CA LEU A 85 -5.32 1.73 5.70
C LEU A 85 -4.80 3.17 5.79
N LEU A 86 -5.21 4.06 4.87
CA LEU A 86 -4.87 5.49 4.95
C LEU A 86 -5.36 6.12 6.25
N ILE A 87 -6.63 5.88 6.62
CA ILE A 87 -7.19 6.41 7.87
C ILE A 87 -6.42 5.87 9.09
N ARG A 88 -5.94 4.62 9.02
CA ARG A 88 -5.10 4.03 10.05
C ARG A 88 -3.73 4.71 10.16
N GLU A 89 -3.07 5.04 9.05
CA GLU A 89 -1.78 5.75 9.13
C GLU A 89 -1.93 7.20 9.57
N LEU A 90 -3.08 7.82 9.30
CA LEU A 90 -3.42 9.14 9.81
C LEU A 90 -3.83 9.10 11.31
N ASP A 91 -3.61 7.99 12.02
CA ASP A 91 -4.04 7.83 13.42
C ASP A 91 -3.48 8.92 14.33
N ALA A 92 -2.22 9.31 14.17
CA ALA A 92 -1.57 10.38 14.91
C ALA A 92 -2.34 11.71 14.80
N ILE A 93 -2.86 12.03 13.62
CA ILE A 93 -3.66 13.26 13.39
C ILE A 93 -5.03 13.15 14.07
N PHE A 94 -5.64 11.96 14.04
CA PHE A 94 -6.96 11.75 14.65
C PHE A 94 -6.90 11.66 16.18
N ASP A 95 -5.79 11.19 16.73
CA ASP A 95 -5.57 11.05 18.17
C ASP A 95 -5.46 12.41 18.89
N GLU A 96 -5.14 13.50 18.19
CA GLU A 96 -5.25 14.88 18.68
C GLU A 96 -6.69 15.27 19.08
N ILE A 97 -7.70 14.63 18.49
CA ILE A 97 -9.11 14.87 18.83
C ILE A 97 -9.50 14.00 20.03
N PHE A 98 -9.29 12.69 19.91
CA PHE A 98 -9.38 11.72 21.00
C PHE A 98 -8.72 10.40 20.58
N HIS A 99 -8.12 9.68 21.53
CA HIS A 99 -7.46 8.41 21.25
C HIS A 99 -8.39 7.40 20.56
N GLY A 100 -7.97 6.90 19.40
CA GLY A 100 -8.69 5.92 18.61
C GLY A 100 -9.83 6.51 17.76
N ALA A 101 -9.85 7.83 17.54
CA ALA A 101 -10.84 8.48 16.68
C ALA A 101 -10.84 7.96 15.25
N TRP A 102 -9.68 7.54 14.74
CA TRP A 102 -9.54 6.95 13.41
C TRP A 102 -10.45 5.73 13.21
N ALA A 103 -10.65 4.90 14.24
CA ALA A 103 -11.47 3.69 14.15
C ALA A 103 -12.95 4.01 13.92
N TRP A 104 -13.44 5.11 14.50
CA TRP A 104 -14.80 5.59 14.30
C TRP A 104 -15.07 6.07 12.88
N ILE A 105 -14.03 6.40 12.11
CA ILE A 105 -14.14 6.78 10.70
C ILE A 105 -13.91 5.57 9.79
N ALA A 106 -12.87 4.77 10.09
CA ALA A 106 -12.51 3.60 9.30
C ALA A 106 -13.57 2.50 9.32
N ILE A 107 -14.18 2.22 10.49
CA ILE A 107 -15.17 1.13 10.62
C ILE A 107 -16.43 1.41 9.78
N PRO A 108 -17.09 2.59 9.87
CA PRO A 108 -18.23 2.89 9.01
C PRO A 108 -17.88 2.85 7.52
N LEU A 109 -16.71 3.37 7.14
CA LEU A 109 -16.26 3.32 5.75
C LEU A 109 -16.12 1.88 5.25
N ALA A 110 -15.45 1.02 6.04
CA ALA A 110 -15.31 -0.39 5.73
C ALA A 110 -16.69 -1.07 5.58
N LEU A 111 -17.62 -0.83 6.52
CA LEU A 111 -18.96 -1.39 6.48
C LEU A 111 -19.75 -0.94 5.24
N ILE A 112 -19.66 0.34 4.86
CA ILE A 112 -20.33 0.86 3.66
C ILE A 112 -19.78 0.19 2.40
N CYS A 113 -18.45 0.11 2.26
CA CYS A 113 -17.82 -0.54 1.12
C CYS A 113 -18.18 -2.03 1.05
N ILE A 114 -18.10 -2.75 2.17
CA ILE A 114 -18.46 -4.17 2.26
C ILE A 114 -19.93 -4.38 1.93
N PHE A 115 -20.84 -3.59 2.52
CA PHE A 115 -22.27 -3.74 2.29
C PHE A 115 -22.65 -3.44 0.84
N TYR A 116 -22.11 -2.37 0.25
CA TYR A 116 -22.31 -2.04 -1.15
C TYR A 116 -21.85 -3.17 -2.09
N SER A 117 -20.64 -3.69 -1.85
CA SER A 117 -20.06 -4.76 -2.65
C SER A 117 -20.76 -6.11 -2.41
N ALA A 118 -21.26 -6.38 -1.20
CA ALA A 118 -22.05 -7.57 -0.90
C ALA A 118 -23.43 -7.53 -1.58
N TYR A 119 -24.11 -6.37 -1.57
CA TYR A 119 -25.37 -6.16 -2.26
C TYR A 119 -25.26 -6.40 -3.77
N LYS A 120 -24.11 -6.03 -4.37
CA LYS A 120 -23.76 -6.29 -5.77
C LYS A 120 -22.90 -7.55 -5.96
N GLY A 121 -23.04 -8.55 -5.09
CA GLY A 121 -22.11 -9.67 -4.95
C GLY A 121 -21.68 -10.37 -6.24
N ARG A 122 -22.58 -10.56 -7.23
CA ARG A 122 -22.22 -11.16 -8.53
C ARG A 122 -21.24 -10.29 -9.33
N ASP A 123 -21.52 -8.99 -9.42
CA ASP A 123 -20.68 -8.03 -10.14
C ASP A 123 -19.36 -7.81 -9.39
N THR A 124 -19.40 -7.76 -8.06
CA THR A 124 -18.21 -7.71 -7.21
C THR A 124 -17.32 -8.93 -7.44
N LEU A 125 -17.88 -10.13 -7.41
CA LEU A 125 -17.12 -11.36 -7.62
C LEU A 125 -16.50 -11.38 -9.03
N ALA A 126 -17.26 -11.02 -10.06
CA ALA A 126 -16.73 -10.93 -11.42
C ALA A 126 -15.57 -9.93 -11.52
N GLY A 127 -15.68 -8.76 -10.89
CA GLY A 127 -14.61 -7.76 -10.87
C GLY A 127 -13.38 -8.20 -10.07
N LEU A 128 -13.55 -8.88 -8.95
CA LEU A 128 -12.45 -9.46 -8.18
C LEU A 128 -11.76 -10.60 -8.95
N VAL A 129 -12.52 -11.46 -9.62
CA VAL A 129 -11.96 -12.50 -10.50
C VAL A 129 -11.18 -11.87 -11.65
N HIS A 130 -11.68 -10.77 -12.22
CA HIS A 130 -10.95 -10.01 -13.25
C HIS A 130 -9.60 -9.49 -12.71
N PHE A 131 -9.60 -8.86 -11.54
CA PHE A 131 -8.38 -8.35 -10.91
C PHE A 131 -7.39 -9.47 -10.58
N THR A 132 -7.85 -10.56 -9.95
CA THR A 132 -7.02 -11.69 -9.51
C THR A 132 -6.38 -12.47 -10.67
N ARG A 133 -7.00 -12.47 -11.86
CA ARG A 133 -6.42 -13.06 -13.07
C ARG A 133 -5.33 -12.19 -13.71
N HIS A 134 -5.24 -10.92 -13.35
CA HIS A 134 -4.24 -10.02 -13.88
C HIS A 134 -2.88 -10.24 -13.18
N GLN A 135 -1.78 -10.11 -13.94
CA GLN A 135 -0.43 -10.36 -13.41
C GLN A 135 -0.06 -9.45 -12.22
N SER A 136 -0.65 -8.25 -12.16
CA SER A 136 -0.43 -7.30 -11.06
C SER A 136 -0.96 -7.80 -9.71
N TYR A 137 -1.91 -8.74 -9.69
CA TYR A 137 -2.50 -9.27 -8.45
C TYR A 137 -1.44 -9.84 -7.51
N SER A 138 -0.50 -10.64 -8.02
CA SER A 138 0.53 -11.25 -7.18
C SER A 138 1.42 -10.20 -6.50
N MET A 139 1.70 -9.10 -7.21
CA MET A 139 2.45 -7.97 -6.65
C MET A 139 1.62 -7.20 -5.60
N MET A 140 0.31 -7.05 -5.82
CA MET A 140 -0.60 -6.44 -4.85
C MET A 140 -0.61 -7.26 -3.55
N VAL A 141 -0.80 -8.57 -3.66
CA VAL A 141 -0.83 -9.47 -2.51
C VAL A 141 0.50 -9.48 -1.78
N ALA A 142 1.62 -9.51 -2.49
CA ALA A 142 2.94 -9.41 -1.87
C ALA A 142 3.09 -8.11 -1.07
N GLY A 143 2.64 -6.98 -1.62
CA GLY A 143 2.61 -5.70 -0.91
C GLY A 143 1.74 -5.73 0.34
N ILE A 144 0.50 -6.21 0.23
CA ILE A 144 -0.43 -6.32 1.36
C ILE A 144 0.12 -7.25 2.46
N LEU A 145 0.69 -8.40 2.10
CA LEU A 145 1.31 -9.30 3.06
C LEU A 145 2.53 -8.67 3.74
N CYS A 146 3.31 -7.88 3.00
CA CYS A 146 4.44 -7.13 3.54
C CYS A 146 3.98 -6.15 4.63
N VAL A 147 2.90 -5.40 4.39
CA VAL A 147 2.37 -4.42 5.35
C VAL A 147 1.60 -5.05 6.50
N LEU A 148 0.71 -6.01 6.24
CA LEU A 148 -0.20 -6.49 7.28
C LEU A 148 0.37 -7.62 8.14
N VAL A 149 1.36 -8.34 7.62
CA VAL A 149 1.90 -9.53 8.27
C VAL A 149 3.39 -9.34 8.56
N PHE A 150 4.19 -9.10 7.51
CA PHE A 150 5.64 -9.10 7.66
C PHE A 150 6.15 -7.95 8.52
N SER A 151 5.72 -6.70 8.25
CA SER A 151 6.14 -5.53 9.03
C SER A 151 5.75 -5.69 10.50
N ARG A 152 4.56 -6.25 10.80
CA ARG A 152 4.08 -6.45 12.17
C ARG A 152 4.86 -7.50 12.93
N LEU A 153 5.19 -8.62 12.30
CA LEU A 153 6.04 -9.64 12.91
C LEU A 153 7.46 -9.11 13.15
N PHE A 154 8.02 -8.39 12.19
CA PHE A 154 9.32 -7.72 12.36
C PHE A 154 9.26 -6.53 13.31
N GLY A 155 8.10 -5.91 13.50
CA GLY A 155 7.85 -4.81 14.43
C GLY A 155 7.57 -5.26 15.86
N MET A 156 7.59 -6.56 16.18
CA MET A 156 7.37 -7.01 17.55
C MET A 156 8.54 -6.66 18.45
N GLY A 157 8.30 -5.88 19.50
CA GLY A 157 9.35 -5.46 20.43
C GLY A 157 10.08 -6.61 21.13
N GLU A 158 9.43 -7.77 21.31
CA GLU A 158 10.06 -8.96 21.90
C GLU A 158 11.22 -9.50 21.05
N LEU A 159 11.07 -9.51 19.72
CA LEU A 159 12.10 -9.94 18.79
C LEU A 159 13.37 -9.11 18.97
N TRP A 160 13.22 -7.79 19.02
CA TRP A 160 14.33 -6.85 19.13
C TRP A 160 14.94 -6.80 20.52
N LYS A 161 14.15 -6.93 21.58
CA LYS A 161 14.68 -7.07 22.95
C LYS A 161 15.51 -8.34 23.09
N GLY A 162 15.08 -9.45 22.48
CA GLY A 162 15.86 -10.69 22.42
C GLY A 162 17.16 -10.55 21.61
N LEU A 163 17.13 -9.78 20.51
CA LEU A 163 18.28 -9.56 19.63
C LEU A 163 19.32 -8.59 20.22
N MET A 164 18.87 -7.48 20.78
CA MET A 164 19.73 -6.36 21.22
C MET A 164 20.03 -6.36 22.72
N LEU A 165 19.34 -7.18 23.52
CA LEU A 165 19.56 -7.35 24.96
C LEU A 165 19.60 -6.00 25.69
N GLU A 166 20.75 -5.67 26.32
CA GLU A 166 20.95 -4.44 27.10
C GLU A 166 21.01 -3.17 26.24
N HIS A 167 21.14 -3.29 24.91
CA HIS A 167 21.25 -2.17 23.97
C HIS A 167 20.00 -1.98 23.10
N PHE A 168 18.82 -2.27 23.65
CA PHE A 168 17.56 -2.10 22.92
C PHE A 168 17.34 -0.64 22.50
N ASP A 169 17.39 -0.40 21.19
CA ASP A 169 17.04 0.87 20.57
C ASP A 169 15.70 0.76 19.83
N ARG A 170 14.72 1.54 20.28
CA ARG A 170 13.39 1.63 19.64
C ARG A 170 13.48 2.16 18.22
N THR A 171 14.46 3.00 17.93
CA THR A 171 14.64 3.65 16.63
C THR A 171 14.98 2.63 15.54
N ALA A 172 15.88 1.69 15.82
CA ALA A 172 16.24 0.63 14.89
C ALA A 172 15.05 -0.29 14.60
N LYS A 173 14.27 -0.62 15.64
CA LYS A 173 13.06 -1.42 15.54
C LYS A 173 11.98 -0.72 14.69
N ASN A 174 11.70 0.56 14.96
CA ASN A 174 10.73 1.34 14.19
C ASN A 174 11.20 1.53 12.75
N MET A 175 12.47 1.80 12.51
CA MET A 175 13.01 1.93 11.16
C MET A 175 12.74 0.69 10.29
N VAL A 176 12.92 -0.51 10.84
CA VAL A 176 12.66 -1.73 10.10
C VAL A 176 11.16 -1.95 9.87
N GLU A 177 10.33 -1.69 10.86
CA GLU A 177 8.87 -1.77 10.72
C GLU A 177 8.39 -0.81 9.61
N GLU A 178 8.73 0.46 9.71
CA GLU A 178 8.34 1.53 8.78
C GLU A 178 8.91 1.34 7.37
N GLY A 179 10.15 0.84 7.26
CA GLY A 179 10.75 0.49 5.98
C GLY A 179 10.04 -0.67 5.28
N CYS A 180 9.57 -1.66 6.04
CA CYS A 180 8.79 -2.78 5.51
C CYS A 180 7.39 -2.33 5.06
N GLU A 181 6.74 -1.44 5.82
CA GLU A 181 5.44 -0.88 5.46
C GLU A 181 5.53 -0.04 4.19
N LEU A 182 6.52 0.86 4.12
CA LEU A 182 6.78 1.68 2.95
C LEU A 182 7.07 0.84 1.69
N LEU A 183 7.89 -0.20 1.81
CA LEU A 183 8.14 -1.15 0.72
C LEU A 183 6.84 -1.82 0.25
N GLY A 184 6.04 -2.30 1.20
CA GLY A 184 4.76 -2.95 0.91
C GLY A 184 3.78 -2.04 0.17
N TYR A 185 3.66 -0.77 0.60
CA TYR A 185 2.84 0.23 -0.07
C TYR A 185 3.33 0.56 -1.48
N CYS A 186 4.65 0.62 -1.69
CA CYS A 186 5.20 0.80 -3.04
C CYS A 186 4.86 -0.36 -3.99
N LEU A 187 4.92 -1.61 -3.52
CA LEU A 187 4.49 -2.76 -4.31
C LEU A 187 3.00 -2.64 -4.69
N CYS A 188 2.15 -2.22 -3.76
CA CYS A 188 0.73 -1.97 -4.02
C CYS A 188 0.52 -0.85 -5.05
N LEU A 189 1.32 0.22 -4.99
CA LEU A 189 1.24 1.34 -5.93
C LEU A 189 1.64 0.91 -7.35
N ILE A 190 2.77 0.22 -7.49
CA ILE A 190 3.23 -0.30 -8.78
C ILE A 190 2.18 -1.25 -9.37
N SER A 191 1.64 -2.14 -8.54
CA SER A 191 0.56 -3.04 -8.95
C SER A 191 -0.69 -2.28 -9.44
N THR A 192 -1.07 -1.20 -8.75
CA THR A 192 -2.21 -0.36 -9.11
C THR A 192 -2.02 0.28 -10.49
N PHE A 193 -0.88 0.91 -10.74
CA PHE A 193 -0.59 1.53 -12.03
C PHE A 193 -0.44 0.50 -13.16
N TRP A 194 0.05 -0.70 -12.85
CA TRP A 194 0.12 -1.78 -13.83
C TRP A 194 -1.26 -2.34 -14.18
N TYR A 195 -2.19 -2.42 -13.23
CA TYR A 195 -3.56 -2.87 -13.48
C TYR A 195 -4.40 -1.85 -14.25
N LEU A 196 -4.17 -0.56 -14.03
CA LEU A 196 -5.05 0.52 -14.50
C LEU A 196 -5.31 0.48 -16.03
N PRO A 197 -4.33 0.28 -16.92
CA PRO A 197 -4.58 0.20 -18.36
C PRO A 197 -5.59 -0.88 -18.76
N ASP A 198 -5.59 -2.04 -18.10
CA ASP A 198 -6.54 -3.12 -18.38
C ASP A 198 -7.93 -2.82 -17.81
N ALA A 199 -8.01 -2.19 -16.63
CA ALA A 199 -9.29 -1.69 -16.10
C ALA A 199 -9.93 -0.66 -17.04
N ILE A 200 -9.11 0.22 -17.65
CA ILE A 200 -9.56 1.26 -18.59
C ILE A 200 -10.15 0.64 -19.86
N LYS A 201 -9.55 -0.42 -20.40
CA LYS A 201 -10.08 -1.13 -21.59
C LYS A 201 -11.46 -1.73 -21.35
N PHE A 202 -11.80 -1.97 -20.08
CA PHE A 202 -13.08 -2.55 -19.69
C PHE A 202 -14.16 -1.50 -19.39
N ARG A 203 -13.86 -0.20 -19.56
CA ARG A 203 -14.87 0.87 -19.52
C ARG A 203 -15.88 0.63 -20.64
N LYS A 204 -17.16 0.68 -20.29
CA LYS A 204 -18.28 0.73 -21.24
C LYS A 204 -18.65 2.18 -21.49
#